data_AF-D5ABW3-F1
#
_entry.id   AF-D5ABW3-F1
#
_cell.length_a   1.000
_cell.length_b   1.000
_cell.length_c   1.000
_cell.angle_alpha   90.00
_cell.angle_beta   90.00
_cell.angle_gamma   90.00
#
_symmetry.space_group_name_H-M   'P 1'
#
loop_
_entity.id
_entity.type
_entity.pdbx_description
1 polymer ?
#
loop_
_entity_poly.entity_id
_entity_poly.type
_entity_poly.pdbx_seq_one_letter_code
_entity_poly.pdbx_strand_id
1 'polypeptide(L)'
;MMSIVSTASDLMQDFKTGYLTLSSPRSMFVSQVIGTAMGCIIAPSTFWLFYKAFNLGDPNGEYPAPYALIFRNMAILGVEGFGALPKHCLTICYCFFAAAIVINLIRDRVPKKVSQYIPLPMAMAIPFYLGGYFAIDMCVGTAIVFVWKKINRKNADIMVPAVASGLICGDGVWTLPSSILALAKVNPPICMKFLSRNMNTKVDGFINKG
;
A
#
# COMPACT_ATOMS: atom_id res chain seq x y z
N MET A 1 -8.05 -15.07 -13.94
CA MET A 1 -7.64 -14.31 -15.15
C MET A 1 -6.85 -13.06 -14.80
N MET A 2 -7.31 -12.24 -13.84
CA MET A 2 -6.65 -10.98 -13.44
C MET A 2 -5.17 -11.15 -13.01
N SER A 3 -4.85 -12.18 -12.22
CA SER A 3 -3.48 -12.41 -11.75
C SER A 3 -2.48 -12.70 -12.87
N ILE A 4 -2.85 -13.51 -13.88
CA ILE A 4 -1.96 -13.87 -14.99
C ILE A 4 -1.64 -12.64 -15.85
N VAL A 5 -2.67 -11.81 -16.12
CA VAL A 5 -2.51 -10.58 -16.89
C VAL A 5 -1.65 -9.56 -16.13
N SER A 6 -1.86 -9.42 -14.82
CA SER A 6 -1.03 -8.55 -13.97
C SER A 6 0.43 -8.98 -14.03
N THR A 7 0.73 -10.25 -13.77
CA THR A 7 2.11 -10.75 -13.76
C THR A 7 2.80 -10.61 -15.12
N ALA A 8 2.08 -10.84 -16.22
CA ALA A 8 2.60 -10.60 -17.56
C ALA A 8 2.89 -9.11 -17.82
N SER A 9 2.03 -8.22 -17.31
CA SER A 9 2.26 -6.77 -17.40
C SER A 9 3.47 -6.32 -16.59
N ASP A 10 3.63 -6.85 -15.38
CA ASP A 10 4.76 -6.52 -14.48
C ASP A 10 6.08 -7.00 -15.11
N LEU A 11 6.11 -8.23 -15.63
CA LEU A 11 7.27 -8.77 -16.38
C LEU A 11 7.66 -7.86 -17.56
N MET A 12 6.68 -7.32 -18.29
CA MET A 12 6.95 -6.42 -19.41
C MET A 12 7.48 -5.04 -18.95
N GLN A 13 7.00 -4.54 -17.80
CA GLN A 13 7.53 -3.32 -17.18
C GLN A 13 8.95 -3.51 -16.68
N ASP A 14 9.22 -4.67 -16.08
CA ASP A 14 10.56 -5.06 -15.64
C ASP A 14 11.51 -5.06 -16.86
N PHE A 15 11.13 -5.71 -17.97
CA PHE A 15 11.99 -5.78 -19.17
C PHE A 15 12.24 -4.41 -19.79
N LYS A 16 11.23 -3.55 -19.81
CA LYS A 16 11.38 -2.16 -20.24
C LYS A 16 12.37 -1.41 -19.36
N THR A 17 12.31 -1.63 -18.04
CA THR A 17 13.25 -1.03 -17.09
C THR A 17 14.66 -1.56 -17.32
N GLY A 18 14.82 -2.87 -17.50
CA GLY A 18 16.10 -3.49 -17.84
C GLY A 18 16.71 -2.96 -19.14
N TYR A 19 15.89 -2.69 -20.15
CA TYR A 19 16.33 -2.05 -21.39
C TYR A 19 16.84 -0.61 -21.15
N LEU A 20 16.11 0.18 -20.34
CA LEU A 20 16.51 1.55 -19.99
C LEU A 20 17.79 1.61 -19.14
N THR A 21 18.03 0.60 -18.30
CA THR A 21 19.24 0.48 -17.47
C THR A 21 20.38 -0.26 -18.17
N LEU A 22 20.24 -0.56 -19.47
CA LEU A 22 21.21 -1.33 -20.27
C LEU A 22 21.59 -2.68 -19.64
N SER A 23 20.67 -3.25 -18.86
CA SER A 23 20.84 -4.54 -18.18
C SER A 23 20.50 -5.68 -19.14
N SER A 24 21.21 -6.81 -19.01
CA SER A 24 20.99 -7.93 -19.93
C SER A 24 19.61 -8.58 -19.70
N PRO A 25 18.78 -8.74 -20.74
CA PRO A 25 17.43 -9.33 -20.60
C PRO A 25 17.49 -10.79 -20.15
N ARG A 26 18.56 -11.51 -20.50
CA ARG A 26 18.80 -12.90 -20.08
C ARG A 26 19.04 -13.01 -18.58
N SER A 27 19.93 -12.18 -18.02
CA SER A 27 20.18 -12.19 -16.58
C SER A 27 18.91 -11.86 -15.81
N MET A 28 18.15 -10.90 -16.31
CA MET A 28 16.92 -10.45 -15.69
C MET A 28 15.83 -11.54 -15.67
N PHE A 29 15.64 -12.24 -16.79
CA PHE A 29 14.73 -13.39 -16.85
C PHE A 29 15.16 -14.51 -15.89
N VAL A 30 16.45 -14.83 -15.85
CA VAL A 30 16.98 -15.86 -14.94
C VAL A 30 16.75 -15.46 -13.47
N SER A 31 17.01 -14.20 -13.11
CA SER A 31 16.74 -13.68 -11.77
C SER A 31 15.26 -13.80 -11.40
N GLN A 32 14.34 -13.54 -12.33
CA GLN A 32 12.90 -13.65 -12.08
C GLN A 32 12.43 -15.09 -11.93
N VAL A 33 12.98 -16.02 -12.72
CA VAL A 33 12.73 -17.47 -12.55
C VAL A 33 13.20 -17.94 -11.18
N ILE A 34 14.42 -17.57 -10.78
CA ILE A 34 14.98 -17.91 -9.46
C ILE A 34 14.13 -17.30 -8.34
N GLY A 35 13.82 -16.00 -8.43
CA GLY A 35 13.00 -15.30 -7.45
C GLY A 35 11.60 -15.90 -7.31
N THR A 36 10.98 -16.30 -8.44
CA THR A 36 9.68 -16.99 -8.43
C THR A 36 9.79 -18.36 -7.77
N ALA A 37 10.81 -19.16 -8.11
CA ALA A 37 11.03 -20.47 -7.51
C ALA A 37 11.24 -20.37 -5.99
N MET A 38 12.03 -19.40 -5.53
CA MET A 38 12.20 -19.11 -4.10
C MET A 38 10.88 -18.67 -3.46
N GLY A 39 10.12 -17.77 -4.12
CA GLY A 39 8.83 -17.31 -3.64
C GLY A 39 7.81 -18.44 -3.46
N CYS A 40 7.79 -19.41 -4.37
CA CYS A 40 6.93 -20.60 -4.28
C CYS A 40 7.20 -21.46 -3.04
N ILE A 41 8.41 -21.40 -2.46
CA ILE A 41 8.77 -22.15 -1.25
C ILE A 41 8.59 -21.27 -0.01
N ILE A 42 9.13 -20.05 -0.05
CA ILE A 42 9.18 -19.15 1.10
C ILE A 42 7.77 -18.67 1.47
N ALA A 43 6.97 -18.22 0.50
CA ALA A 43 5.64 -17.66 0.77
C ALA A 43 4.70 -18.64 1.49
N PRO A 44 4.46 -19.89 1.03
CA PRO A 44 3.60 -20.82 1.75
C PRO A 44 4.19 -21.25 3.10
N SER A 45 5.52 -21.38 3.20
CA SER A 45 6.18 -21.72 4.46
C SER A 45 5.96 -20.62 5.51
N THR A 46 6.07 -19.35 5.10
CA THR A 46 5.87 -18.20 5.99
C THR A 46 4.39 -18.07 6.36
N PHE A 47 3.48 -18.26 5.40
CA PHE A 47 2.04 -18.29 5.67
C PHE A 47 1.69 -19.36 6.71
N TRP A 48 2.21 -20.58 6.55
CA TRP A 48 1.94 -21.68 7.48
C TRP A 48 2.50 -21.42 8.88
N LEU A 49 3.66 -20.78 8.98
CA LEU A 49 4.25 -20.34 10.24
C LEU A 49 3.31 -19.36 10.97
N PHE A 50 2.86 -18.31 10.30
CA PHE A 50 1.94 -17.32 10.88
C PHE A 50 0.58 -17.92 11.20
N TYR A 51 0.05 -18.80 10.34
CA TYR A 51 -1.22 -19.48 10.57
C TYR A 51 -1.22 -20.36 11.82
N LYS A 52 -0.07 -20.95 12.17
CA LYS A 52 0.08 -21.73 13.41
C LYS A 52 0.40 -20.85 14.64
N ALA A 53 1.12 -19.75 14.45
CA ALA A 53 1.57 -18.90 15.55
C ALA A 53 0.48 -17.91 16.02
N PHE A 54 -0.40 -17.46 15.12
CA PHE A 54 -1.39 -16.43 15.37
C PHE A 54 -2.77 -16.82 14.82
N ASN A 55 -3.83 -16.31 15.46
CA ASN A 55 -5.19 -16.41 14.93
C ASN A 55 -5.38 -15.37 13.81
N LEU A 56 -5.06 -15.78 12.58
CA LEU A 56 -5.25 -14.95 11.39
C LEU A 56 -6.74 -14.72 11.12
N GLY A 57 -7.13 -13.46 10.91
CA GLY A 57 -8.48 -13.10 10.49
C GLY A 57 -9.49 -12.85 11.62
N ASP A 58 -9.08 -12.92 12.89
CA ASP A 58 -9.88 -12.40 14.00
C ASP A 58 -9.96 -10.86 13.89
N PRO A 59 -11.16 -10.26 13.81
CA PRO A 59 -11.32 -8.80 13.78
C PRO A 59 -10.70 -8.08 14.99
N ASN A 60 -10.59 -8.77 16.13
CA ASN A 60 -10.00 -8.24 17.37
C ASN A 60 -8.58 -8.76 17.64
N GLY A 61 -8.02 -9.57 16.72
CA GLY A 61 -6.68 -10.13 16.84
C GLY A 61 -5.59 -9.19 16.32
N GLU A 62 -4.32 -9.58 16.53
CA GLU A 62 -3.15 -8.83 16.05
C GLU A 62 -3.03 -8.79 14.52
N TYR A 63 -3.60 -9.78 13.83
CA TYR A 63 -3.54 -9.92 12.37
C TYR A 63 -4.95 -10.03 11.76
N PRO A 64 -5.71 -8.92 11.70
CA PRO A 64 -7.00 -8.90 11.03
C PRO A 64 -6.81 -9.12 9.51
N ALA A 65 -7.82 -9.68 8.85
CA ALA A 65 -7.81 -9.92 7.40
C ALA A 65 -8.72 -8.93 6.66
N PRO A 66 -8.35 -7.64 6.55
CA PRO A 66 -9.21 -6.60 5.99
C PRO A 66 -9.58 -6.87 4.52
N TYR A 67 -8.64 -7.41 3.74
CA TYR A 67 -8.87 -7.78 2.35
C TYR A 67 -9.91 -8.90 2.20
N ALA A 68 -9.98 -9.85 3.14
CA ALA A 68 -10.96 -10.93 3.08
C ALA A 68 -12.40 -10.38 3.18
N LEU A 69 -12.61 -9.35 4.00
CA LEU A 69 -13.90 -8.67 4.13
C LEU A 69 -14.30 -7.98 2.81
N ILE A 70 -13.33 -7.38 2.13
CA ILE A 70 -13.55 -6.71 0.83
C ILE A 70 -13.93 -7.74 -0.24
N PHE A 71 -13.18 -8.84 -0.36
CA PHE A 71 -13.51 -9.91 -1.31
C PHE A 71 -14.86 -10.56 -1.02
N ARG A 72 -15.20 -10.75 0.26
CA ARG A 72 -16.52 -11.21 0.67
C ARG A 72 -17.62 -10.24 0.21
N ASN A 73 -17.45 -8.94 0.44
CA ASN A 73 -18.43 -7.95 0.00
C ASN A 73 -18.55 -7.92 -1.53
N MET A 74 -17.44 -8.03 -2.26
CA MET A 74 -17.47 -8.15 -3.73
C MET A 74 -18.23 -9.40 -4.19
N ALA A 75 -18.07 -10.53 -3.50
CA ALA A 75 -18.81 -11.76 -3.79
C ALA A 75 -20.31 -11.61 -3.52
N ILE A 76 -20.70 -11.00 -2.39
CA ILE A 76 -22.09 -10.70 -2.06
C ILE A 76 -22.71 -9.80 -3.12
N LEU A 77 -22.01 -8.74 -3.53
CA LEU A 77 -22.45 -7.85 -4.62
C LEU A 77 -22.59 -8.57 -5.97
N GLY A 78 -21.73 -9.55 -6.24
CA GLY A 78 -21.82 -10.38 -7.44
C GLY A 78 -23.03 -11.31 -7.46
N VAL A 79 -23.50 -11.77 -6.30
CA VAL A 79 -24.62 -12.73 -6.17
C VAL A 79 -25.96 -12.03 -5.94
N GLU A 80 -26.02 -11.11 -4.97
CA GLU A 80 -27.24 -10.36 -4.60
C GLU A 80 -27.47 -9.13 -5.49
N GLY A 81 -26.49 -8.81 -6.34
CA GLY A 81 -26.53 -7.66 -7.24
C GLY A 81 -26.43 -6.32 -6.52
N PHE A 82 -26.79 -5.25 -7.23
CA PHE A 82 -26.67 -3.88 -6.71
C PHE A 82 -27.63 -3.55 -5.55
N GLY A 83 -28.56 -4.44 -5.22
CA GLY A 83 -29.50 -4.29 -4.09
C GLY A 83 -28.85 -4.49 -2.72
N ALA A 84 -27.69 -5.14 -2.66
CA ALA A 84 -26.91 -5.33 -1.43
C ALA A 84 -26.05 -4.10 -1.06
N LEU A 85 -25.95 -3.09 -1.94
CA LEU A 85 -25.25 -1.86 -1.60
C LEU A 85 -26.08 -0.99 -0.63
N PRO A 86 -25.41 -0.27 0.29
CA PRO A 86 -26.07 0.74 1.12
C PRO A 86 -26.86 1.75 0.28
N LYS A 87 -27.96 2.27 0.84
CA LYS A 87 -28.78 3.31 0.20
C LYS A 87 -27.89 4.48 -0.25
N HIS A 88 -28.10 4.97 -1.48
CA HIS A 88 -27.33 6.02 -2.15
C HIS A 88 -25.87 5.70 -2.52
N CYS A 89 -25.34 4.49 -2.22
CA CYS A 89 -23.96 4.15 -2.55
C CYS A 89 -23.69 4.24 -4.07
N LEU A 90 -24.59 3.69 -4.90
CA LEU A 90 -24.48 3.80 -6.35
C LEU A 90 -24.53 5.25 -6.85
N THR A 91 -25.42 6.07 -6.29
CA THR A 91 -25.51 7.49 -6.64
C THR A 91 -24.20 8.21 -6.35
N ILE A 92 -23.61 7.94 -5.17
CA ILE A 92 -22.31 8.49 -4.77
C ILE A 92 -21.21 7.99 -5.71
N CYS A 93 -21.18 6.70 -6.06
CA CYS A 93 -20.23 6.14 -7.03
C CYS A 93 -20.32 6.83 -8.39
N TYR A 94 -21.53 7.00 -8.94
CA TYR A 94 -21.71 7.71 -10.21
C TYR A 94 -21.29 9.18 -10.13
N CYS A 95 -21.61 9.87 -9.04
CA CYS A 95 -21.18 11.25 -8.80
C CYS A 95 -19.64 11.38 -8.77
N PHE A 96 -18.96 10.52 -8.00
CA PHE A 96 -17.49 10.54 -7.93
C PHE A 96 -16.84 10.08 -9.22
N PHE A 97 -17.43 9.13 -9.95
CA PHE A 97 -16.95 8.70 -11.25
C PHE A 97 -17.03 9.83 -12.27
N ALA A 98 -18.19 10.52 -12.35
CA ALA A 98 -18.35 11.69 -13.21
C ALA A 98 -17.38 12.82 -12.81
N ALA A 99 -17.25 13.10 -11.51
CA ALA A 99 -16.29 14.08 -11.01
C ALA A 99 -14.85 13.71 -11.38
N ALA A 100 -14.46 12.43 -11.26
CA ALA A 100 -13.13 11.95 -11.63
C ALA A 100 -12.85 12.11 -13.13
N ILE A 101 -13.83 11.84 -13.99
CA ILE A 101 -13.72 12.09 -15.44
C ILE A 101 -13.51 13.58 -15.70
N VAL A 102 -14.34 14.43 -15.10
CA VAL A 102 -14.25 15.90 -15.28
C VAL A 102 -12.90 16.43 -14.81
N ILE A 103 -12.43 16.01 -13.63
CA ILE A 103 -11.13 16.44 -13.07
C ILE A 103 -9.99 16.01 -13.99
N ASN A 104 -9.97 14.76 -14.46
CA ASN A 104 -8.92 14.28 -15.38
C ASN A 104 -8.99 15.01 -16.73
N LEU A 105 -10.18 15.27 -17.27
CA LEU A 105 -10.34 16.01 -18.52
C LEU A 105 -9.83 17.45 -18.39
N ILE A 106 -10.16 18.14 -17.29
CA ILE A 106 -9.62 19.49 -17.02
C ILE A 106 -8.10 19.42 -16.91
N ARG A 107 -7.57 18.42 -16.19
CA ARG A 107 -6.13 18.22 -16.02
C ARG A 107 -5.38 18.05 -17.34
N ASP A 108 -5.96 17.33 -18.30
CA ASP A 108 -5.36 17.07 -19.61
C ASP A 108 -5.45 18.26 -20.58
N ARG A 109 -6.48 19.10 -20.44
CA ARG A 109 -6.70 20.27 -21.31
C ARG A 109 -5.94 21.51 -20.86
N VAL A 110 -5.58 21.58 -19.59
CA VAL A 110 -4.93 22.74 -18.99
C VAL A 110 -3.40 22.65 -19.15
N PRO A 111 -2.68 23.77 -19.38
CA PRO A 111 -1.22 23.76 -19.50
C PRO A 111 -0.53 23.15 -18.26
N LYS A 112 0.60 22.48 -18.48
CA LYS A 112 1.36 21.74 -17.45
C LYS A 112 1.65 22.55 -16.17
N LYS A 113 1.79 23.89 -16.28
CA LYS A 113 2.00 24.79 -15.13
C LYS A 113 0.81 24.87 -14.17
N VAL A 114 -0.40 24.65 -14.64
CA VAL A 114 -1.62 24.68 -13.81
C VAL A 114 -2.11 23.25 -13.53
N SER A 115 -1.93 22.34 -14.50
CA SER A 115 -2.25 20.90 -14.35
C SER A 115 -1.53 20.22 -13.17
N GLN A 116 -0.34 20.69 -12.79
CA GLN A 116 0.40 20.19 -11.63
C GLN A 116 -0.30 20.41 -10.27
N TYR A 117 -1.24 21.36 -10.17
CA TYR A 117 -2.00 21.64 -8.95
C TYR A 117 -3.35 20.93 -8.92
N ILE A 118 -3.77 20.31 -10.03
CA ILE A 118 -5.03 19.59 -10.10
C ILE A 118 -4.80 18.19 -9.49
N PRO A 119 -5.58 17.82 -8.45
CA PRO A 119 -5.40 16.54 -7.79
C PRO A 119 -5.74 15.39 -8.73
N LEU A 120 -5.05 14.27 -8.54
CA LEU A 120 -5.30 13.02 -9.23
C LEU A 120 -6.33 12.21 -8.44
N PRO A 121 -7.57 12.01 -8.95
CA PRO A 121 -8.60 11.28 -8.21
C PRO A 121 -8.15 9.88 -7.79
N MET A 122 -7.40 9.19 -8.64
CA MET A 122 -6.83 7.87 -8.34
C MET A 122 -5.84 7.91 -7.16
N ALA A 123 -4.96 8.90 -7.11
CA ALA A 123 -4.00 9.03 -6.01
C ALA A 123 -4.69 9.40 -4.69
N MET A 124 -5.75 10.22 -4.76
CA MET A 124 -6.55 10.58 -3.58
C MET A 124 -7.29 9.41 -2.97
N ALA A 125 -7.67 8.40 -3.76
CA ALA A 125 -8.42 7.25 -3.26
C ALA A 125 -7.59 6.30 -2.37
N ILE A 126 -6.26 6.28 -2.54
CA ILE A 126 -5.37 5.31 -1.87
C ILE A 126 -5.39 5.45 -0.34
N PRO A 127 -5.26 6.65 0.26
CA PRO A 127 -5.32 6.78 1.72
C PRO A 127 -6.69 6.48 2.33
N PHE A 128 -7.79 6.68 1.57
CA PHE A 128 -9.12 6.26 2.03
C PHE A 128 -9.25 4.73 2.09
N TYR A 129 -8.49 4.02 1.27
CA TYR A 129 -8.51 2.55 1.22
C TYR A 129 -7.58 1.92 2.25
N LEU A 130 -6.35 2.44 2.40
CA LEU A 130 -5.32 1.84 3.24
C LEU A 130 -5.20 2.46 4.63
N GLY A 131 -5.60 3.73 4.80
CA GLY A 131 -5.55 4.46 6.06
C GLY A 131 -4.85 5.81 5.95
N GLY A 132 -5.09 6.67 6.95
CA GLY A 132 -4.57 8.04 6.97
C GLY A 132 -3.04 8.15 7.06
N TYR A 133 -2.35 7.11 7.53
CA TYR A 133 -0.88 7.08 7.59
C TYR A 133 -0.27 7.21 6.18
N PHE A 134 -0.88 6.56 5.17
CA PHE A 134 -0.45 6.70 3.78
C PHE A 134 -0.57 8.14 3.25
N ALA A 135 -1.56 8.92 3.73
CA ALA A 135 -1.65 10.33 3.35
C ALA A 135 -0.47 11.13 3.92
N ILE A 136 -0.08 10.86 5.17
CA ILE A 136 1.07 11.50 5.82
C ILE A 136 2.35 11.16 5.07
N ASP A 137 2.57 9.88 4.75
CA ASP A 137 3.75 9.41 4.03
C ASP A 137 3.86 10.06 2.64
N MET A 138 2.75 10.13 1.90
CA MET A 138 2.70 10.83 0.61
C MET A 138 3.01 12.32 0.74
N CYS A 139 2.49 12.99 1.78
CA CYS A 139 2.79 14.40 2.06
C CYS A 139 4.29 14.62 2.34
N VAL A 140 4.88 13.80 3.21
CA VAL A 140 6.32 13.86 3.55
C VAL A 140 7.17 13.60 2.30
N GLY A 141 6.86 12.53 1.55
CA GLY A 141 7.56 12.22 0.30
C GLY A 141 7.48 13.35 -0.72
N THR A 142 6.30 13.97 -0.87
CA THR A 142 6.12 15.12 -1.77
C THR A 142 6.92 16.34 -1.31
N ALA A 143 7.00 16.62 -0.01
CA ALA A 143 7.79 17.70 0.54
C ALA A 143 9.30 17.52 0.27
N ILE A 144 9.81 16.30 0.46
CA ILE A 144 11.21 15.95 0.16
C ILE A 144 11.51 16.18 -1.34
N VAL A 145 10.64 15.66 -2.22
CA VAL A 145 10.79 15.85 -3.68
C VAL A 145 10.70 17.33 -4.06
N PHE A 146 9.84 18.11 -3.42
CA PHE A 146 9.68 19.53 -3.68
C PHE A 146 10.96 20.31 -3.33
N VAL A 147 11.55 20.06 -2.16
CA VAL A 147 12.83 20.67 -1.74
C VAL A 147 13.94 20.25 -2.70
N TRP A 148 14.01 18.97 -3.05
CA TRP A 148 15.05 18.46 -3.95
C TRP A 148 14.94 19.07 -5.35
N LYS A 149 13.73 19.20 -5.90
CA LYS A 149 13.50 19.89 -7.18
C LYS A 149 13.88 21.36 -7.16
N LYS A 150 13.79 22.03 -6.00
CA LYS A 150 14.20 23.43 -5.83
C LYS A 150 15.72 23.58 -5.82
N ILE A 151 16.46 22.60 -5.30
CA ILE A 151 17.93 22.60 -5.27
C ILE A 151 18.50 22.17 -6.62
N ASN A 152 18.05 21.03 -7.17
CA ASN A 152 18.61 20.49 -8.40
C ASN A 152 17.59 19.69 -9.22
N ARG A 153 16.91 20.40 -10.12
CA ARG A 153 15.78 19.88 -10.90
C ARG A 153 16.14 18.73 -11.84
N LYS A 154 17.30 18.80 -12.52
CA LYS A 154 17.72 17.78 -13.49
C LYS A 154 18.04 16.44 -12.83
N ASN A 155 18.74 16.47 -11.69
CA ASN A 155 19.07 15.26 -10.95
C ASN A 155 17.85 14.66 -10.24
N ALA A 156 16.95 15.52 -9.73
CA ALA A 156 15.74 15.06 -9.06
C ALA A 156 14.83 14.21 -9.97
N ASP A 157 14.61 14.63 -11.23
CA ASP A 157 13.70 13.90 -12.12
C ASP A 157 14.17 12.47 -12.45
N ILE A 158 15.48 12.19 -12.39
CA ILE A 158 16.05 10.86 -12.65
C ILE A 158 16.22 10.05 -11.37
N MET A 159 16.64 10.67 -10.27
CA MET A 159 16.97 9.97 -9.02
C MET A 159 15.76 9.71 -8.12
N VAL A 160 14.69 10.51 -8.22
CA VAL A 160 13.50 10.34 -7.36
C VAL A 160 12.90 8.93 -7.47
N PRO A 161 12.70 8.34 -8.66
CA PRO A 161 12.22 6.95 -8.76
C PRO A 161 13.15 5.93 -8.08
N ALA A 162 14.48 6.11 -8.19
CA ALA A 162 15.46 5.22 -7.59
C ALA A 162 15.51 5.33 -6.05
N VAL A 163 15.38 6.54 -5.51
CA VAL A 163 15.31 6.75 -4.05
C VAL A 163 13.97 6.24 -3.51
N ALA A 164 12.87 6.49 -4.21
CA ALA A 164 11.55 6.00 -3.83
C ALA A 164 11.51 4.46 -3.79
N SER A 165 12.05 3.78 -4.81
CA SER A 165 12.15 2.32 -4.81
C SER A 165 13.06 1.80 -3.70
N GLY A 166 14.16 2.51 -3.41
CA GLY A 166 15.03 2.21 -2.27
C GLY A 166 14.33 2.31 -0.92
N LEU A 167 13.50 3.34 -0.71
CA LEU A 167 12.71 3.51 0.52
C LEU A 167 11.64 2.40 0.67
N ILE A 168 10.95 2.05 -0.41
CA ILE A 168 9.98 0.94 -0.42
C ILE A 168 10.67 -0.40 -0.12
N CYS A 169 11.83 -0.64 -0.73
CA CYS A 169 12.64 -1.82 -0.47
C CYS A 169 13.10 -1.85 1.00
N GLY A 170 13.53 -0.70 1.54
CA GLY A 170 13.94 -0.55 2.94
C GLY A 170 12.82 -0.88 3.93
N ASP A 171 11.59 -0.43 3.65
CA ASP A 171 10.40 -0.78 4.44
C ASP A 171 10.13 -2.30 4.42
N GLY A 172 10.28 -2.92 3.24
CA GLY A 172 10.21 -4.38 3.09
C GLY A 172 11.29 -5.12 3.89
N VAL A 173 12.53 -4.61 3.90
CA VAL A 173 13.64 -5.20 4.69
C VAL A 173 13.36 -5.08 6.19
N TRP A 174 12.80 -3.95 6.65
CA TRP A 174 12.45 -3.74 8.06
C TRP A 174 11.34 -4.68 8.56
N THR A 175 10.48 -5.13 7.65
CA THR A 175 9.40 -6.09 7.96
C THR A 175 9.94 -7.44 8.45
N LEU A 176 11.16 -7.84 8.05
CA LEU A 176 11.77 -9.09 8.50
C LEU A 176 12.13 -9.09 10.00
N PRO A 177 12.95 -8.14 10.51
CA PRO A 177 13.19 -8.01 11.95
C PRO A 177 11.90 -7.84 12.76
N SER A 178 10.95 -7.02 12.31
CA SER A 178 9.70 -6.82 13.04
C SER A 178 8.88 -8.11 13.14
N SER A 179 8.86 -8.92 12.08
CA SER A 179 8.22 -10.25 12.08
C SER A 179 8.90 -11.21 13.06
N ILE A 180 10.23 -11.20 13.14
CA ILE A 180 10.99 -12.01 14.10
C ILE A 180 10.68 -11.58 15.54
N LEU A 181 10.66 -10.27 15.81
CA LEU A 181 10.31 -9.71 17.12
C LEU A 181 8.87 -10.09 17.53
N ALA A 182 7.93 -10.03 16.59
CA ALA A 182 6.55 -10.45 16.81
C ALA A 182 6.44 -11.95 17.12
N LEU A 183 7.15 -12.81 16.37
CA LEU A 183 7.21 -14.25 16.63
C LEU A 183 7.86 -14.58 17.99
N ALA A 184 8.86 -13.81 18.40
CA ALA A 184 9.53 -13.93 19.68
C ALA A 184 8.70 -13.37 20.86
N LYS A 185 7.49 -12.83 20.60
CA LYS A 185 6.61 -12.18 21.60
C LYS A 185 7.33 -11.16 22.48
N VAL A 186 8.28 -10.43 21.89
CA VAL A 186 9.03 -9.40 22.63
C VAL A 186 8.07 -8.25 22.90
N ASN A 187 7.86 -7.96 24.19
CA ASN A 187 7.04 -6.82 24.60
C ASN A 187 7.71 -5.52 24.09
N PRO A 188 6.97 -4.64 23.39
CA PRO A 188 7.53 -3.39 22.92
C PRO A 188 7.99 -2.55 24.13
N PRO A 189 9.21 -2.01 24.12
CA PRO A 189 9.76 -1.25 25.25
C PRO A 189 9.00 0.06 25.50
N ILE A 190 8.21 0.52 24.52
CA ILE A 190 7.41 1.75 24.59
C ILE A 190 6.00 1.45 24.07
N CYS A 191 5.00 1.46 24.95
CA CYS A 191 3.59 1.44 24.58
C CYS A 191 3.09 2.89 24.47
N MET A 192 2.96 3.42 23.26
CA MET A 192 2.35 4.74 23.05
C MET A 192 0.82 4.61 23.03
N LYS A 193 0.17 5.14 24.07
CA LYS A 193 -1.30 5.22 24.17
C LYS A 193 -1.75 6.61 23.73
N PHE A 194 -2.46 6.70 22.62
CA PHE A 194 -3.11 7.94 22.16
C PHE A 194 -4.50 8.08 22.78
N LEU A 195 -4.55 8.12 24.11
CA LEU A 195 -5.77 8.32 24.89
C LEU A 195 -5.81 9.73 25.47
N SER A 196 -7.00 10.31 25.59
CA SER A 196 -7.20 11.51 26.42
C SER A 196 -6.68 11.25 27.83
N ARG A 197 -6.12 12.27 28.47
CA ARG A 197 -5.43 12.16 29.79
C ARG A 197 -6.26 11.40 30.82
N ASN A 198 -7.58 11.65 30.86
CA ASN A 198 -8.53 10.98 31.76
C ASN A 198 -8.74 9.49 31.45
N MET A 199 -8.70 9.11 30.17
CA MET A 199 -8.80 7.71 29.76
C MET A 199 -7.50 6.97 30.00
N ASN A 200 -6.36 7.64 29.80
CA ASN A 200 -5.06 7.05 30.07
C ASN A 200 -4.88 6.72 31.57
N THR A 201 -5.26 7.64 32.46
CA THR A 201 -5.24 7.38 33.92
C THR A 201 -6.14 6.24 34.35
N LYS A 202 -7.29 6.05 33.69
CA LYS A 202 -8.18 4.91 33.96
C LYS A 202 -7.54 3.60 33.50
N VAL A 203 -6.99 3.57 32.29
CA VAL A 203 -6.34 2.39 31.70
C VAL A 203 -5.08 2.00 32.48
N ASP A 204 -4.26 2.97 32.90
CA ASP A 204 -3.10 2.69 33.75
C ASP A 204 -3.52 2.17 35.14
N GLY A 205 -4.64 2.65 35.68
CA GLY A 205 -5.24 2.12 36.90
C GLY A 205 -5.77 0.68 36.76
N PHE A 206 -6.16 0.25 35.56
CA PHE A 206 -6.54 -1.14 35.29
C PHE A 206 -5.34 -2.04 35.06
N ILE A 207 -4.31 -1.57 34.35
CA ILE A 207 -3.11 -2.36 34.02
C ILE A 207 -2.21 -2.58 35.24
N ASN A 208 -2.10 -1.60 36.16
CA ASN A 208 -1.27 -1.73 37.36
C ASN A 208 -1.96 -2.44 38.54
N LYS A 209 -3.22 -2.86 38.38
CA LYS A 209 -4.00 -3.55 39.43
C LYS A 209 -4.17 -5.06 39.19
N GLY A 210 -3.65 -5.60 38.10
CA GLY A 210 -3.53 -7.05 37.84
C GLY A 210 -2.09 -7.50 37.97
#